data_AF-V4AQI9-F1
#
_entry.id   AF-V4AQI9-F1
#
_cell.length_a   1.000
_cell.length_b   1.000
_cell.length_c   1.000
_cell.angle_alpha   90.00
_cell.angle_beta   90.00
_cell.angle_gamma   90.00
#
_symmetry.space_group_name_H-M   'P 1'
#
loop_
_entity.id
_entity.type
_entity.pdbx_description
1 polymer ?
#
loop_
_entity_poly.entity_id
_entity_poly.type
_entity_poly.pdbx_seq_one_letter_code
_entity_poly.pdbx_strand_id
1 'polypeptide(L)'
;LPPNWKTAKDAEGKTYFYHSITRITQWDPPTWDQADIVADMDLGTPTFDEFGKKKKKTKTAEADTSSEVEKKLKDIFRKGMSTYIVSCLNPYRKNDCKLGKITCTDDFKHLARKLTHHVMAKELKHCRHVEDLEVNENVKSKAKDYVRKYMSKSGAVYKKPLDDDIY
;
A
#
# COMPACT_ATOMS: atom_id res chain seq x y z
N LEU A 1 -22.98 17.92 -4.37
CA LEU A 1 -21.54 17.62 -4.49
C LEU A 1 -21.32 16.24 -3.91
N PRO A 2 -20.49 15.38 -4.54
CA PRO A 2 -20.10 14.11 -3.94
C PRO A 2 -19.40 14.32 -2.58
N PRO A 3 -19.41 13.33 -1.68
CA PRO A 3 -18.78 13.47 -0.37
C PRO A 3 -17.31 13.90 -0.51
N ASN A 4 -16.88 14.84 0.34
CA ASN A 4 -15.54 15.44 0.35
C ASN A 4 -15.17 16.34 -0.85
N TRP A 5 -16.10 16.72 -1.73
CA TRP A 5 -15.92 17.81 -2.69
C TRP A 5 -16.50 19.12 -2.16
N LYS A 6 -15.79 20.23 -2.37
CA LYS A 6 -16.15 21.57 -1.92
C LYS A 6 -15.98 22.57 -3.07
N THR A 7 -16.88 23.53 -3.19
CA THR A 7 -16.70 24.69 -4.07
C THR A 7 -15.90 25.79 -3.39
N ALA A 8 -15.07 26.48 -4.15
CA ALA A 8 -14.45 27.75 -3.80
C ALA A 8 -14.47 28.67 -5.03
N LYS A 9 -14.21 29.96 -4.83
CA LYS A 9 -14.04 30.92 -5.93
C LYS A 9 -12.58 31.39 -5.99
N ASP A 10 -12.10 31.64 -7.20
CA ASP A 10 -10.81 32.30 -7.43
C ASP A 10 -10.95 33.84 -7.39
N ALA A 11 -9.84 34.54 -7.65
CA ALA A 11 -9.82 36.00 -7.70
C ALA A 11 -10.49 36.58 -8.97
N GLU A 12 -10.78 35.76 -9.98
CA GLU A 12 -11.51 36.14 -11.19
C GLU A 12 -13.04 35.90 -11.04
N GLY A 13 -13.47 35.36 -9.90
CA GLY A 13 -14.86 35.05 -9.58
C GLY A 13 -15.37 33.71 -10.11
N LYS A 14 -14.53 32.95 -10.82
CA LYS A 14 -14.86 31.60 -11.31
C LYS A 14 -14.93 30.63 -10.14
N THR A 15 -15.85 29.67 -10.22
CA THR A 15 -16.06 28.68 -9.15
C THR A 15 -15.34 27.38 -9.53
N TYR A 16 -14.44 26.91 -8.68
CA TYR A 16 -13.74 25.64 -8.83
C TYR A 16 -14.13 24.65 -7.73
N PHE A 17 -13.98 23.36 -8.02
CA PHE A 17 -14.32 22.25 -7.15
C PHE A 17 -13.03 21.60 -6.63
N TYR A 18 -12.84 21.56 -5.31
CA TYR A 18 -11.67 20.93 -4.69
C TYR A 18 -12.08 19.77 -3.79
N HIS A 19 -11.32 18.68 -3.86
CA HIS A 19 -11.54 17.48 -3.07
C HIS A 19 -10.71 17.56 -1.78
N SER A 20 -11.37 17.60 -0.62
CA SER A 20 -10.71 17.86 0.67
C SER A 20 -9.81 16.73 1.17
N ILE A 21 -10.00 15.49 0.67
CA ILE A 21 -9.14 14.34 1.00
C ILE A 21 -7.93 14.30 0.05
N THR A 22 -8.17 14.17 -1.26
CA THR A 22 -7.10 13.95 -2.25
C THR A 22 -6.35 15.22 -2.66
N ARG A 23 -6.85 16.41 -2.29
CA ARG A 23 -6.32 17.73 -2.66
C ARG A 23 -6.33 18.05 -4.16
N ILE A 24 -7.07 17.26 -4.95
CA ILE A 24 -7.35 17.52 -6.37
C ILE A 24 -8.26 18.76 -6.51
N THR A 25 -8.01 19.58 -7.52
CA THR A 25 -8.84 20.73 -7.92
C THR A 25 -9.27 20.56 -9.38
N GLN A 26 -10.56 20.72 -9.66
CA GLN A 26 -11.14 20.69 -11.01
C GLN A 26 -12.00 21.94 -11.24
N TRP A 27 -12.10 22.37 -12.50
CA TRP A 27 -12.94 23.50 -12.90
C TRP A 27 -14.39 23.06 -13.20
N ASP A 28 -14.55 21.87 -13.76
CA ASP A 28 -15.84 21.26 -14.07
C ASP A 28 -16.48 20.58 -12.84
N PRO A 29 -17.83 20.56 -12.76
CA PRO A 29 -18.54 19.92 -11.66
C PRO A 29 -18.34 18.39 -11.71
N PRO A 30 -17.79 17.75 -10.65
CA PRO A 30 -17.58 16.31 -10.63
C PRO A 30 -18.92 15.57 -10.69
N THR A 31 -19.08 14.69 -11.69
CA THR A 31 -20.30 13.86 -11.80
C THR A 31 -20.33 12.84 -10.67
N TRP A 32 -21.54 12.44 -10.25
CA TRP A 32 -21.72 11.67 -9.00
C TRP A 32 -21.23 10.22 -9.12
N ASP A 33 -21.08 9.69 -10.34
CA ASP A 33 -20.66 8.32 -10.66
C ASP A 33 -19.15 8.18 -10.97
N GLN A 34 -18.38 9.27 -11.01
CA GLN A 34 -16.93 9.24 -11.32
C GLN A 34 -16.04 9.03 -10.08
N ALA A 35 -16.48 8.23 -9.11
CA ALA A 35 -15.72 7.96 -7.89
C ALA A 35 -14.53 7.00 -8.11
N ASP A 36 -14.66 6.04 -9.05
CA ASP A 36 -13.81 4.84 -9.10
C ASP A 36 -12.98 4.66 -10.39
N ILE A 37 -13.04 5.60 -11.36
CA ILE A 37 -12.32 5.48 -12.64
C ILE A 37 -11.60 6.79 -13.00
N VAL A 38 -10.36 6.94 -12.55
CA VAL A 38 -9.18 7.48 -13.30
C VAL A 38 -7.91 7.25 -12.48
N ALA A 39 -7.57 5.99 -12.27
CA ALA A 39 -6.16 5.58 -12.15
C ALA A 39 -5.77 4.90 -13.47
N ASP A 40 -4.54 5.13 -13.92
CA ASP A 40 -3.93 4.51 -15.12
C ASP A 40 -4.50 4.95 -16.49
N MET A 41 -3.94 6.02 -17.06
CA MET A 41 -3.69 6.12 -18.50
C MET A 41 -2.34 6.82 -18.74
N ASP A 42 -1.44 6.12 -19.43
CA ASP A 42 -0.08 6.52 -19.78
C ASP A 42 -0.02 7.16 -21.18
N LEU A 43 0.62 8.34 -21.31
CA LEU A 43 1.44 8.68 -22.50
C LEU A 43 2.27 9.99 -22.34
N GLY A 44 3.56 9.93 -22.68
CA GLY A 44 4.27 11.02 -23.41
C GLY A 44 4.91 12.19 -22.62
N THR A 45 6.25 12.18 -22.50
CA THR A 45 7.12 13.32 -22.13
C THR A 45 7.26 14.36 -23.26
N PRO A 46 7.64 15.65 -23.01
CA PRO A 46 9.06 16.00 -22.77
C PRO A 46 9.40 17.24 -21.89
N THR A 47 10.48 17.09 -21.10
CA THR A 47 11.60 18.06 -20.85
C THR A 47 11.40 19.42 -20.13
N PHE A 48 12.35 19.68 -19.19
CA PHE A 48 12.63 20.93 -18.42
C PHE A 48 11.53 21.40 -17.42
N ASP A 49 11.84 21.98 -16.26
CA ASP A 49 13.12 22.50 -15.70
C ASP A 49 13.45 21.92 -14.30
N GLU A 50 14.71 22.03 -13.87
CA GLU A 50 15.17 21.72 -12.50
C GLU A 50 15.37 23.02 -11.69
N PHE A 51 14.80 23.14 -10.48
CA PHE A 51 15.48 23.56 -9.22
C PHE A 51 14.49 23.93 -8.07
N GLY A 52 14.85 23.58 -6.83
CA GLY A 52 14.64 24.49 -5.68
C GLY A 52 13.53 24.19 -4.64
N LYS A 53 13.97 23.79 -3.42
CA LYS A 53 13.88 24.57 -2.15
C LYS A 53 12.64 25.52 -2.00
N LYS A 54 11.86 25.56 -0.91
CA LYS A 54 12.03 25.12 0.51
C LYS A 54 10.75 25.49 1.34
N LYS A 55 10.47 24.75 2.45
CA LYS A 55 10.22 25.19 3.88
C LYS A 55 9.46 26.54 4.16
N LYS A 56 8.63 26.75 5.20
CA LYS A 56 8.26 25.99 6.45
C LYS A 56 7.19 26.73 7.31
N LYS A 57 6.43 25.98 8.14
CA LYS A 57 5.90 26.32 9.51
C LYS A 57 4.97 27.56 9.63
N THR A 58 4.29 27.89 10.75
CA THR A 58 4.34 27.54 12.21
C THR A 58 2.90 27.70 12.78
N LYS A 59 2.40 27.15 13.91
CA LYS A 59 2.91 26.46 15.13
C LYS A 59 2.28 25.03 15.21
N THR A 60 2.02 24.27 16.30
CA THR A 60 2.07 24.42 17.78
C THR A 60 2.36 23.05 18.45
N ALA A 61 2.87 23.06 19.70
CA ALA A 61 2.92 21.98 20.71
C ALA A 61 2.86 20.47 20.32
N GLU A 62 4.04 19.89 20.10
CA GLU A 62 4.59 18.66 20.76
C GLU A 62 3.81 17.31 20.79
N ALA A 63 2.61 17.18 20.21
CA ALA A 63 1.92 15.88 20.11
C ALA A 63 2.27 15.06 18.82
N ASP A 64 2.78 15.72 17.77
CA ASP A 64 2.92 15.14 16.43
C ASP A 64 4.04 14.10 16.25
N THR A 65 4.92 13.91 17.22
CA THR A 65 6.09 13.01 17.09
C THR A 65 5.69 11.55 16.88
N SER A 66 4.71 11.05 17.64
CA SER A 66 4.26 9.65 17.55
C SER A 66 3.64 9.35 16.18
N SER A 67 2.70 10.17 15.69
CA SER A 67 2.03 10.01 14.38
C SER A 67 2.99 9.88 13.19
N GLU A 68 4.11 10.59 13.22
CA GLU A 68 5.14 10.53 12.18
C GLU A 68 6.07 9.31 12.33
N VAL A 69 6.40 8.92 13.57
CA VAL A 69 7.20 7.72 13.88
C VAL A 69 6.42 6.43 13.58
N GLU A 70 5.14 6.37 13.94
CA GLU A 70 4.25 5.24 13.64
C GLU A 70 4.22 4.90 12.15
N LYS A 71 4.06 5.91 11.29
CA LYS A 71 4.02 5.74 9.83
C LYS A 71 5.35 5.18 9.31
N LYS A 72 6.47 5.67 9.85
CA LYS A 72 7.82 5.19 9.51
C LYS A 72 8.02 3.75 9.95
N LEU A 73 7.66 3.37 11.18
CA LEU A 73 7.78 1.98 11.63
C LEU A 73 6.88 1.04 10.82
N LYS A 74 5.62 1.41 10.54
CA LYS A 74 4.72 0.63 9.68
C LYS A 74 5.29 0.44 8.26
N ASP A 75 5.91 1.46 7.67
CA ASP A 75 6.57 1.36 6.35
C ASP A 75 7.88 0.54 6.38
N ILE A 76 8.72 0.73 7.40
CA ILE A 76 9.95 -0.07 7.63
C ILE A 76 9.59 -1.55 7.81
N PHE A 77 8.60 -1.86 8.66
CA PHE A 77 8.08 -3.22 8.84
C PHE A 77 7.56 -3.79 7.52
N ARG A 78 6.75 -3.02 6.75
CA ARG A 78 6.24 -3.44 5.44
C ARG A 78 7.37 -3.77 4.46
N LYS A 79 8.43 -2.96 4.40
CA LYS A 79 9.58 -3.15 3.50
C LYS A 79 10.46 -4.34 3.91
N GLY A 80 10.77 -4.46 5.20
CA GLY A 80 11.53 -5.59 5.75
C GLY A 80 10.78 -6.92 5.59
N MET A 81 9.49 -6.94 5.96
CA MET A 81 8.64 -8.12 5.84
C MET A 81 8.39 -8.51 4.38
N SER A 82 8.14 -7.56 3.48
CA SER A 82 8.00 -7.83 2.04
C SER A 82 9.26 -8.48 1.47
N THR A 83 10.45 -7.94 1.78
CA THR A 83 11.74 -8.52 1.36
C THR A 83 11.92 -9.96 1.88
N TYR A 84 11.60 -10.20 3.16
CA TYR A 84 11.68 -11.53 3.77
C TYR A 84 10.69 -12.52 3.15
N ILE A 85 9.46 -12.10 2.88
CA ILE A 85 8.41 -12.94 2.31
C ILE A 85 8.70 -13.24 0.84
N VAL A 86 9.18 -12.28 0.05
CA VAL A 86 9.69 -12.52 -1.31
C VAL A 86 10.81 -13.57 -1.30
N SER A 87 11.74 -13.49 -0.34
CA SER A 87 12.78 -14.52 -0.16
C SER A 87 12.20 -15.89 0.18
N CYS A 88 11.16 -15.95 1.03
CA CYS A 88 10.44 -17.20 1.35
C CYS A 88 9.61 -17.74 0.19
N LEU A 89 9.12 -16.90 -0.74
CA LEU A 89 8.34 -17.30 -1.90
C LEU A 89 9.20 -17.72 -3.10
N ASN A 90 10.43 -17.22 -3.23
CA ASN A 90 11.34 -17.54 -4.33
C ASN A 90 11.56 -19.05 -4.58
N PRO A 91 11.67 -19.93 -3.56
CA PRO A 91 11.72 -21.39 -3.78
C PRO A 91 10.49 -21.96 -4.50
N TYR A 92 9.28 -21.47 -4.18
CA TYR A 92 8.02 -21.93 -4.78
C TYR A 92 7.82 -21.46 -6.23
N ARG A 93 8.68 -20.56 -6.72
CA ARG A 93 8.75 -20.15 -8.13
C ARG A 93 9.72 -21.02 -8.96
N LYS A 94 10.52 -21.89 -8.33
CA LYS A 94 11.40 -22.83 -9.07
C LYS A 94 10.61 -24.04 -9.57
N ASN A 95 10.99 -24.57 -10.73
CA ASN A 95 10.31 -25.71 -11.36
C ASN A 95 10.33 -27.01 -10.55
N ASP A 96 11.26 -27.15 -9.60
CA ASP A 96 11.41 -28.30 -8.70
C ASP A 96 10.30 -28.36 -7.61
N CYS A 97 9.58 -27.26 -7.37
CA CYS A 97 8.60 -27.20 -6.30
C CYS A 97 7.31 -27.96 -6.66
N LYS A 98 7.05 -29.06 -5.93
CA LYS A 98 5.91 -29.97 -6.18
C LYS A 98 4.58 -29.53 -5.54
N LEU A 99 4.58 -28.49 -4.69
CA LEU A 99 3.40 -27.98 -3.97
C LEU A 99 3.44 -26.45 -3.91
N GLY A 100 2.30 -25.80 -4.12
CA GLY A 100 2.18 -24.33 -4.13
C GLY A 100 2.97 -23.66 -5.24
N LYS A 101 3.22 -24.33 -6.36
CA LYS A 101 4.04 -23.78 -7.45
C LYS A 101 3.41 -22.51 -8.01
N ILE A 102 4.17 -21.42 -8.03
CA ILE A 102 3.69 -20.12 -8.52
C ILE A 102 4.06 -19.97 -10.00
N THR A 103 3.07 -20.08 -10.89
CA THR A 103 3.28 -19.97 -12.35
C THR A 103 3.36 -18.54 -12.85
N CYS A 104 2.61 -17.61 -12.24
CA CYS A 104 2.46 -16.25 -12.75
C CYS A 104 3.21 -15.22 -11.88
N THR A 105 3.75 -14.18 -12.51
CA THR A 105 4.40 -13.05 -11.82
C THR A 105 3.45 -12.28 -10.90
N ASP A 106 2.17 -12.25 -11.25
CA ASP A 106 1.21 -11.36 -10.62
C ASP A 106 0.50 -12.06 -9.46
N ASP A 107 0.32 -13.39 -9.55
CA ASP A 107 0.13 -14.26 -8.39
C ASP A 107 1.27 -14.07 -7.36
N PHE A 108 2.54 -14.04 -7.80
CA PHE A 108 3.69 -13.83 -6.91
C PHE A 108 3.65 -12.44 -6.22
N LYS A 109 3.38 -11.37 -6.97
CA LYS A 109 3.23 -10.00 -6.43
C LYS A 109 2.07 -9.93 -5.42
N HIS A 110 0.91 -10.48 -5.77
CA HIS A 110 -0.27 -10.49 -4.91
C HIS A 110 -0.03 -11.34 -3.64
N LEU A 111 0.55 -12.54 -3.77
CA LEU A 111 1.01 -13.35 -2.62
C LEU A 111 1.90 -12.53 -1.68
N ALA A 112 2.96 -11.91 -2.20
CA ALA A 112 3.89 -11.14 -1.38
C ALA A 112 3.21 -9.97 -0.66
N ARG A 113 2.32 -9.24 -1.34
CA ARG A 113 1.51 -8.15 -0.74
C ARG A 113 0.55 -8.69 0.33
N LYS A 114 -0.31 -9.65 -0.03
CA LYS A 114 -1.32 -10.27 0.85
C LYS A 114 -0.70 -10.86 2.11
N LEU A 115 0.41 -11.58 1.97
CA LEU A 115 1.14 -12.17 3.11
C LEU A 115 1.76 -11.08 3.99
N THR A 116 2.39 -10.05 3.41
CA THR A 116 2.93 -8.91 4.15
C THR A 116 1.83 -8.15 4.91
N HIS A 117 0.68 -7.94 4.27
CA HIS A 117 -0.47 -7.29 4.88
C HIS A 117 -1.09 -8.15 6.00
N HIS A 118 -1.25 -9.46 5.78
CA HIS A 118 -1.78 -10.38 6.80
C HIS A 118 -0.87 -10.47 8.03
N VAL A 119 0.45 -10.48 7.85
CA VAL A 119 1.41 -10.45 8.96
C VAL A 119 1.34 -9.10 9.70
N MET A 120 1.36 -7.97 8.98
CA MET A 120 1.17 -6.64 9.58
C MET A 120 -0.14 -6.54 10.38
N ALA A 121 -1.26 -7.00 9.81
CA ALA A 121 -2.57 -6.95 10.46
C ALA A 121 -2.70 -7.94 11.64
N LYS A 122 -1.85 -8.98 11.71
CA LYS A 122 -1.75 -9.87 12.88
C LYS A 122 -0.93 -9.26 13.99
N GLU A 123 0.27 -8.75 13.70
CA GLU A 123 1.11 -8.15 14.73
C GLU A 123 0.48 -6.84 15.25
N LEU A 124 -0.18 -6.02 14.41
CA LEU A 124 -0.97 -4.85 14.85
C LEU A 124 -2.20 -5.20 15.73
N LYS A 125 -2.59 -6.49 15.84
CA LYS A 125 -3.59 -6.98 16.79
C LYS A 125 -3.01 -7.56 18.09
N HIS A 126 -1.68 -7.70 18.18
CA HIS A 126 -0.98 -8.23 19.37
C HIS A 126 -0.07 -7.18 20.03
N CYS A 127 0.63 -6.37 19.23
CA CYS A 127 1.37 -5.20 19.66
C CYS A 127 0.37 -4.15 20.20
N ARG A 128 0.56 -3.69 21.44
CA ARG A 128 -0.23 -2.59 22.01
C ARG A 128 0.32 -1.22 21.58
N HIS A 129 1.62 -1.15 21.34
CA HIS A 129 2.30 0.03 20.81
C HIS A 129 2.89 -0.29 19.44
N VAL A 130 2.91 0.70 18.55
CA VAL A 130 3.52 0.54 17.21
C VAL A 130 5.05 0.55 17.29
N GLU A 131 5.62 1.06 18.39
CA GLU A 131 7.03 0.92 18.72
C GLU A 131 7.47 -0.55 18.88
N ASP A 132 6.57 -1.48 19.24
CA ASP A 132 6.85 -2.92 19.31
C ASP A 132 6.87 -3.60 17.91
N LEU A 133 6.52 -2.89 16.83
CA LEU A 133 6.25 -3.48 15.51
C LEU A 133 7.53 -3.70 14.69
N GLU A 134 8.36 -4.65 15.13
CA GLU A 134 9.62 -5.02 14.45
C GLU A 134 9.59 -6.38 13.73
N VAL A 135 10.44 -6.52 12.71
CA VAL A 135 10.60 -7.75 11.91
C VAL A 135 11.52 -8.76 12.61
N ASN A 136 11.13 -9.14 13.84
CA ASN A 136 11.85 -10.08 14.70
C ASN A 136 11.80 -11.53 14.16
N GLU A 137 12.74 -12.39 14.55
CA GLU A 137 12.81 -13.81 14.14
C GLU A 137 11.56 -14.61 14.49
N ASN A 138 10.84 -14.25 15.55
CA ASN A 138 9.54 -14.86 15.87
C ASN A 138 8.49 -14.53 14.78
N VAL A 139 8.43 -13.28 14.31
CA VAL A 139 7.52 -12.84 13.24
C VAL A 139 7.92 -13.45 11.89
N LYS A 140 9.23 -13.47 11.58
CA LYS A 140 9.79 -14.15 10.41
C LYS A 140 9.45 -15.64 10.38
N SER A 141 9.61 -16.35 11.51
CA SER A 141 9.30 -17.78 11.64
C SER A 141 7.81 -18.04 11.44
N LYS A 142 6.92 -17.30 12.15
CA LYS A 142 5.47 -17.33 11.92
C LYS A 142 5.11 -17.11 10.44
N ALA A 143 5.73 -16.13 9.78
CA ALA A 143 5.49 -15.82 8.38
C ALA A 143 5.95 -16.96 7.45
N LYS A 144 7.13 -17.54 7.69
CA LYS A 144 7.69 -18.66 6.92
C LYS A 144 6.86 -19.94 7.06
N ASP A 145 6.40 -20.25 8.27
CA ASP A 145 5.52 -21.41 8.50
C ASP A 145 4.11 -21.18 7.96
N TYR A 146 3.59 -19.94 8.01
CA TYR A 146 2.33 -19.58 7.36
C TYR A 146 2.44 -19.69 5.83
N VAL A 147 3.54 -19.21 5.20
CA VAL A 147 3.84 -19.42 3.77
C VAL A 147 3.84 -20.90 3.44
N ARG A 148 4.58 -21.73 4.20
CA ARG A 148 4.62 -23.19 3.96
C ARG A 148 3.22 -23.81 4.04
N LYS A 149 2.46 -23.49 5.09
CA LYS A 149 1.10 -24.04 5.31
C LYS A 149 0.10 -23.56 4.26
N TYR A 150 0.20 -22.31 3.80
CA TYR A 150 -0.63 -21.75 2.73
C TYR A 150 -0.33 -22.47 1.41
N MET A 151 0.95 -22.61 1.05
CA MET A 151 1.37 -23.34 -0.15
C MET A 151 0.97 -24.82 -0.14
N SER A 152 1.11 -25.51 1.01
CA SER A 152 0.60 -26.87 1.16
C SER A 152 -0.93 -26.97 1.02
N LYS A 153 -1.68 -25.94 1.41
CA LYS A 153 -3.15 -25.90 1.24
C LYS A 153 -3.56 -25.56 -0.21
N SER A 154 -2.73 -24.83 -0.96
CA SER A 154 -2.99 -24.45 -2.36
C SER A 154 -2.83 -25.59 -3.38
N GLY A 155 -2.44 -26.80 -2.95
CA GLY A 155 -2.28 -27.95 -3.85
C GLY A 155 -1.02 -27.87 -4.71
N ALA A 156 -1.07 -28.38 -5.95
CA ALA A 156 0.10 -28.46 -6.83
C ALA A 156 0.53 -27.10 -7.40
N VAL A 157 -0.43 -26.26 -7.79
CA VAL A 157 -0.20 -24.96 -8.45
C VAL A 157 -1.05 -23.90 -7.75
N TYR A 158 -0.43 -22.77 -7.39
CA TYR A 158 -1.17 -21.63 -6.87
C TYR A 158 -1.94 -20.92 -7.98
N LYS A 159 -3.20 -20.57 -7.71
CA LYS A 159 -3.98 -19.55 -8.43
C LYS A 159 -4.59 -18.60 -7.41
N LYS A 160 -4.50 -17.30 -7.66
CA LYS A 160 -5.29 -16.28 -6.95
C LYS A 160 -6.80 -16.54 -7.17
N PRO A 161 -7.64 -16.54 -6.12
CA PRO A 161 -9.10 -16.55 -6.27
C PRO A 161 -9.59 -15.16 -6.70
N LEU A 162 -10.66 -15.10 -7.48
CA LEU A 162 -11.15 -13.85 -8.11
C LEU A 162 -11.67 -12.80 -7.12
N ASP A 163 -12.01 -13.20 -5.89
CA ASP A 163 -12.49 -12.33 -4.80
C ASP A 163 -11.39 -11.49 -4.12
N ASP A 164 -10.11 -11.78 -4.38
CA ASP A 164 -8.98 -11.33 -3.54
C ASP A 164 -8.37 -9.97 -3.94
N ASP A 165 -9.05 -9.19 -4.78
CA ASP A 165 -8.52 -7.93 -5.34
C ASP A 165 -8.55 -6.71 -4.41
N ILE A 166 -9.07 -6.84 -3.19
CA ILE A 166 -9.29 -5.74 -2.25
C ILE A 166 -8.12 -5.58 -1.22
N TYR A 167 -6.88 -5.94 -1.59
CA TYR A 167 -5.71 -6.02 -0.68
C TYR A 167 -4.32 -5.64 -1.27
#